data_AF-A0A3B8JD65-F1
#
_entry.id   AF-A0A3B8JD65-F1
#
_cell.length_a   1.000
_cell.length_b   1.000
_cell.length_c   1.000
_cell.angle_alpha   90.00
_cell.angle_beta   90.00
_cell.angle_gamma   90.00
#
_symmetry.space_group_name_H-M   'P 1'
#
loop_
_entity.id
_entity.type
_entity.pdbx_description
1 polymer ?
#
loop_
_entity_poly.entity_id
_entity_poly.type
_entity_poly.pdbx_seq_one_letter_code
_entity_poly.pdbx_strand_id
1 'polypeptide(L)'
;SIHRYVWHDRKAWWQQEQSILAYFILAGVLNNQDYHRFAREAAAFYNAWFLDTEDGGVYFNVLANGLPYLASGNERGKGSHSMSGYHSTELCYLAAIYSNLLINKHPMDFYFKPIPGGFPDNILRVSPDILPPGSIKIGKCEIDGEDYTNFDAEKLIVKLPDTKERVKVKVQIIPV
;
A
#
# COMPACT_ATOMS: atom_id res chain seq x y z
N SER A 1 4.09 19.40 -38.74
CA SER A 1 2.81 19.46 -37.99
C SER A 1 3.04 20.25 -36.72
N ILE A 2 2.12 21.13 -36.33
CA ILE A 2 2.20 21.86 -35.06
C ILE A 2 1.52 20.96 -34.02
N HIS A 3 2.30 20.37 -33.12
CA HIS A 3 1.76 19.67 -31.96
C HIS A 3 1.21 20.74 -30.99
N ARG A 4 -0.10 21.02 -31.03
CA ARG A 4 -0.74 21.76 -29.93
C ARG A 4 -0.61 20.91 -28.68
N TYR A 5 -0.02 21.46 -27.62
CA TYR A 5 -0.09 20.88 -26.28
C TYR A 5 -1.56 20.82 -25.87
N VAL A 6 -2.16 19.64 -25.91
CA VAL A 6 -3.56 19.41 -25.50
C VAL A 6 -3.66 19.33 -23.96
N TRP A 7 -2.53 19.20 -23.27
CA TRP A 7 -2.46 18.91 -21.85
C TRP A 7 -1.84 20.06 -21.10
N HIS A 8 -2.42 20.41 -19.95
CA HIS A 8 -1.70 21.16 -18.94
C HIS A 8 -0.54 20.29 -18.41
N ASP A 9 0.50 20.93 -17.88
CA ASP A 9 1.67 20.24 -17.33
C ASP A 9 1.48 19.81 -15.86
N ARG A 10 0.29 20.03 -15.27
CA ARG A 10 -0.07 19.57 -13.93
C ARG A 10 -0.07 18.04 -13.82
N LYS A 11 0.40 17.54 -12.69
CA LYS A 11 0.43 16.14 -12.26
C LYS A 11 -0.40 16.03 -10.99
N ALA A 12 -1.45 15.22 -11.02
CA ALA A 12 -2.33 15.02 -9.87
C ALA A 12 -1.79 13.92 -8.95
N TRP A 13 -1.95 14.11 -7.63
CA TRP A 13 -1.43 13.19 -6.61
C TRP A 13 -1.91 11.75 -6.83
N TRP A 14 -3.23 11.57 -7.00
CA TRP A 14 -3.82 10.23 -7.12
C TRP A 14 -3.36 9.50 -8.40
N GLN A 15 -3.13 10.23 -9.49
CA GLN A 15 -2.62 9.63 -10.73
C GLN A 15 -1.21 9.10 -10.53
N GLN A 16 -0.39 9.84 -9.78
CA GLN A 16 0.97 9.44 -9.46
C GLN A 16 0.97 8.25 -8.48
N GLU A 17 0.17 8.30 -7.42
CA GLU A 17 0.02 7.22 -6.44
C GLU A 17 -0.43 5.91 -7.11
N GLN A 18 -1.46 5.95 -7.95
CA GLN A 18 -1.92 4.77 -8.67
C GLN A 18 -0.92 4.27 -9.72
N SER A 19 -0.18 5.17 -10.38
CA SER A 19 0.88 4.78 -11.33
C SER A 19 1.99 4.00 -10.63
N ILE A 20 2.38 4.39 -9.42
CA ILE A 20 3.41 3.70 -8.64
C ILE A 20 2.96 2.27 -8.33
N LEU A 21 1.74 2.12 -7.81
CA LEU A 21 1.17 0.82 -7.47
C LEU A 21 1.04 -0.09 -8.70
N ALA A 22 0.53 0.44 -9.81
CA ALA A 22 0.39 -0.30 -11.06
C ALA A 22 1.75 -0.82 -11.56
N TYR A 23 2.79 0.01 -11.55
CA TYR A 23 4.12 -0.41 -11.99
C TYR A 23 4.76 -1.43 -11.04
N PHE A 24 4.55 -1.34 -9.73
CA PHE A 24 5.03 -2.37 -8.80
C PHE A 24 4.36 -3.73 -9.04
N ILE A 25 3.04 -3.74 -9.27
CA ILE A 25 2.31 -4.97 -9.62
C ILE A 25 2.84 -5.54 -10.94
N LEU A 26 2.95 -4.73 -11.99
CA LEU A 26 3.46 -5.17 -13.30
C LEU A 26 4.89 -5.69 -13.20
N ALA A 27 5.76 -5.03 -12.44
CA ALA A 27 7.12 -5.47 -12.20
C ALA A 27 7.16 -6.85 -11.54
N GLY A 28 6.36 -7.05 -10.51
CA GLY A 28 6.33 -8.29 -9.75
C GLY A 28 5.66 -9.47 -10.47
N VAL A 29 4.58 -9.21 -11.23
CA VAL A 29 3.82 -10.24 -11.94
C VAL A 29 4.49 -10.65 -13.25
N LEU A 30 4.99 -9.67 -14.02
CA LEU A 30 5.61 -9.92 -15.32
C LEU A 30 7.12 -10.13 -15.24
N ASN A 31 7.72 -9.94 -14.05
CA ASN A 31 9.16 -10.02 -13.80
C ASN A 31 9.99 -9.15 -14.79
N ASN A 32 9.48 -7.97 -15.14
CA ASN A 32 10.09 -7.08 -16.11
C ASN A 32 10.75 -5.87 -15.42
N GLN A 33 12.04 -5.70 -15.68
CA GLN A 33 12.86 -4.65 -15.07
C GLN A 33 12.49 -3.23 -15.52
N ASP A 34 11.87 -3.04 -16.69
CA ASP A 34 11.40 -1.72 -17.10
C ASP A 34 10.26 -1.23 -16.21
N TYR A 35 9.30 -2.11 -15.85
CA TYR A 35 8.24 -1.73 -14.91
C TYR A 35 8.79 -1.45 -13.52
N HIS A 36 9.81 -2.20 -13.08
CA HIS A 36 10.46 -1.92 -11.81
C HIS A 36 11.14 -0.54 -11.83
N ARG A 37 11.85 -0.22 -12.91
CA ARG A 37 12.45 1.11 -13.12
C ARG A 37 11.39 2.21 -13.13
N PHE A 38 10.28 2.04 -13.86
CA PHE A 38 9.19 3.02 -13.89
C PHE A 38 8.54 3.22 -12.53
N ALA A 39 8.34 2.16 -11.74
CA ALA A 39 7.83 2.27 -10.37
C ALA A 39 8.76 3.13 -9.50
N ARG A 40 10.08 2.90 -9.60
CA ARG A 40 11.09 3.65 -8.85
C ARG A 40 11.19 5.11 -9.29
N GLU A 41 11.17 5.37 -10.59
CA GLU A 41 11.16 6.73 -11.14
C GLU A 41 9.90 7.50 -10.70
N ALA A 42 8.73 6.87 -10.79
CA ALA A 42 7.46 7.45 -10.36
C ALA A 42 7.43 7.73 -8.85
N ALA A 43 7.92 6.79 -8.03
CA ALA A 43 8.00 6.94 -6.58
C ALA A 43 9.02 8.01 -6.18
N ALA A 44 10.15 8.10 -6.87
CA ALA A 44 11.15 9.13 -6.64
C ALA A 44 10.59 10.53 -6.94
N PHE A 45 9.87 10.70 -8.06
CA PHE A 45 9.19 11.95 -8.37
C PHE A 45 8.14 12.30 -7.31
N TYR A 46 7.34 11.32 -6.87
CA TYR A 46 6.35 11.53 -5.82
C TYR A 46 6.98 12.00 -4.50
N ASN A 47 7.98 11.26 -4.01
CA ASN A 47 8.64 11.59 -2.75
C ASN A 47 9.37 12.93 -2.79
N ALA A 48 9.89 13.34 -3.95
CA ALA A 48 10.62 14.61 -4.09
C ALA A 48 9.70 15.84 -4.15
N TRP A 49 8.49 15.70 -4.71
CA TRP A 49 7.70 16.87 -5.12
C TRP A 49 6.30 16.94 -4.54
N PHE A 50 5.68 15.80 -4.20
CA PHE A 50 4.30 15.77 -3.76
C PHE A 50 4.15 15.91 -2.24
N LEU A 51 5.16 15.51 -1.47
CA LEU A 51 5.11 15.58 -0.01
C LEU A 51 5.35 17.01 0.46
N ASP A 52 4.42 17.53 1.25
CA ASP A 52 4.64 18.80 1.95
C ASP A 52 5.28 18.50 3.30
N THR A 53 6.60 18.70 3.39
CA THR A 53 7.39 18.37 4.58
C THR A 53 7.30 19.41 5.69
N GLU A 54 6.77 20.61 5.40
CA GLU A 54 6.63 21.70 6.36
C GLU A 54 5.29 21.60 7.09
N ASP A 55 4.21 21.51 6.32
CA ASP A 55 2.83 21.55 6.84
C ASP A 55 2.17 20.16 6.85
N GLY A 56 2.88 19.11 6.42
CA GLY A 56 2.39 17.73 6.33
C GLY A 56 1.40 17.50 5.19
N GLY A 57 1.17 16.24 4.82
CA GLY A 57 0.25 15.86 3.76
C GLY A 57 0.85 15.95 2.35
N VAL A 58 -0.02 16.04 1.34
CA VAL A 58 0.34 15.89 -0.06
C VAL A 58 -0.25 17.04 -0.87
N TYR A 59 0.51 17.62 -1.79
CA TYR A 59 -0.01 18.63 -2.72
C TYR A 59 -1.02 18.02 -3.69
N PHE A 60 -2.13 18.72 -3.92
CA PHE A 60 -3.16 18.28 -4.87
C PHE A 60 -2.56 18.14 -6.29
N ASN A 61 -1.82 19.14 -6.75
CA ASN A 61 -1.15 19.12 -8.04
C ASN A 61 0.28 19.67 -7.90
N VAL A 62 1.21 19.09 -8.65
CA VAL A 62 2.51 19.71 -8.97
C VAL A 62 2.62 19.92 -10.47
N LEU A 63 3.45 20.86 -10.91
CA LEU A 63 3.81 21.01 -12.31
C LEU A 63 4.80 19.93 -12.74
N ALA A 64 5.05 19.77 -14.04
CA ALA A 64 5.98 18.77 -14.54
C ALA A 64 7.42 18.96 -14.05
N ASN A 65 7.77 20.18 -13.59
CA ASN A 65 9.05 20.49 -12.97
C ASN A 65 9.06 20.31 -11.44
N GLY A 66 7.97 19.82 -10.85
CA GLY A 66 7.84 19.56 -9.42
C GLY A 66 7.33 20.72 -8.57
N LEU A 67 7.13 21.92 -9.13
CA LEU A 67 6.60 23.05 -8.36
C LEU A 67 5.14 22.81 -7.95
N PRO A 68 4.76 23.00 -6.68
CA PRO A 68 3.37 22.92 -6.25
C PRO A 68 2.47 23.91 -7.02
N TYR A 69 1.33 23.42 -7.50
CA TYR A 69 0.38 24.24 -8.25
C TYR A 69 -0.71 24.80 -7.33
N LEU A 70 -0.51 26.03 -6.85
CA LEU A 70 -1.31 26.67 -5.79
C LEU A 70 -2.27 27.76 -6.32
N ALA A 71 -2.88 27.53 -7.48
CA ALA A 71 -3.58 28.58 -8.23
C ALA A 71 -4.84 29.13 -7.53
N SER A 72 -5.75 28.28 -7.04
CA SER A 72 -6.87 28.67 -6.14
C SER A 72 -7.70 27.46 -5.70
N GLY A 73 -8.59 27.67 -4.72
CA GLY A 73 -9.57 26.66 -4.29
C GLY A 73 -8.94 25.38 -3.73
N ASN A 74 -9.50 24.23 -4.12
CA ASN A 74 -9.04 22.91 -3.67
C ASN A 74 -7.57 22.63 -3.99
N GLU A 75 -6.99 23.26 -5.02
CA GLU A 75 -5.59 23.02 -5.40
C GLU A 75 -4.58 23.61 -4.41
N ARG A 76 -5.01 24.55 -3.55
CA ARG A 76 -4.24 25.00 -2.38
C ARG A 76 -4.45 24.13 -1.14
N GLY A 77 -5.56 23.40 -1.12
CA GLY A 77 -5.93 22.55 0.00
C GLY A 77 -5.23 21.20 -0.08
N LYS A 78 -5.09 20.56 1.08
CA LYS A 78 -4.64 19.17 1.21
C LYS A 78 -5.79 18.21 1.50
N GLY A 79 -7.01 18.73 1.37
CA GLY A 79 -8.25 18.03 1.63
C GLY A 79 -9.40 18.74 0.93
N SER A 80 -10.30 17.95 0.35
CA SER A 80 -11.53 18.43 -0.28
C SER A 80 -12.57 17.31 -0.32
N HIS A 81 -13.73 17.56 -0.93
CA HIS A 81 -14.70 16.49 -1.22
C HIS A 81 -14.13 15.37 -2.11
N SER A 82 -12.98 15.60 -2.79
CA SER A 82 -12.34 14.67 -3.73
C SER A 82 -10.92 14.27 -3.33
N MET A 83 -10.40 14.82 -2.22
CA MET A 83 -9.06 14.53 -1.73
C MET A 83 -9.13 14.33 -0.22
N SER A 84 -8.73 13.15 0.22
CA SER A 84 -8.56 12.79 1.62
C SER A 84 -7.42 11.79 1.72
N GLY A 85 -7.22 11.19 2.89
CA GLY A 85 -6.14 10.24 3.12
C GLY A 85 -6.31 8.88 2.42
N TYR A 86 -7.36 8.62 1.65
CA TYR A 86 -7.60 7.32 1.02
C TYR A 86 -6.40 6.86 0.17
N HIS A 87 -6.07 7.61 -0.89
CA HIS A 87 -5.02 7.18 -1.82
C HIS A 87 -3.63 7.22 -1.20
N SER A 88 -3.33 8.18 -0.32
CA SER A 88 -2.02 8.25 0.33
C SER A 88 -1.83 7.13 1.36
N THR A 89 -2.88 6.75 2.09
CA THR A 89 -2.82 5.60 3.02
C THR A 89 -2.71 4.29 2.24
N GLU A 90 -3.49 4.14 1.17
CA GLU A 90 -3.44 3.00 0.25
C GLU A 90 -2.04 2.87 -0.38
N LEU A 91 -1.45 3.97 -0.88
CA LEU A 91 -0.10 3.99 -1.42
C LEU A 91 0.92 3.50 -0.39
N CYS A 92 0.92 4.06 0.82
CA CYS A 92 1.88 3.67 1.86
C CYS A 92 1.79 2.18 2.18
N TYR A 93 0.57 1.65 2.33
CA TYR A 93 0.33 0.26 2.66
C TYR A 93 0.70 -0.68 1.50
N LEU A 94 0.15 -0.44 0.31
CA LEU A 94 0.34 -1.32 -0.85
C LEU A 94 1.73 -1.21 -1.46
N ALA A 95 2.36 -0.03 -1.49
CA ALA A 95 3.75 0.09 -1.95
C ALA A 95 4.71 -0.69 -1.05
N ALA A 96 4.48 -0.70 0.27
CA ALA A 96 5.27 -1.52 1.18
C ALA A 96 5.06 -3.02 0.91
N ILE A 97 3.81 -3.47 0.72
CA ILE A 97 3.47 -4.86 0.39
C ILE A 97 4.14 -5.30 -0.92
N TYR A 98 3.96 -4.54 -2.01
CA TYR A 98 4.49 -4.95 -3.31
C TYR A 98 6.02 -4.87 -3.34
N SER A 99 6.60 -3.82 -2.77
CA SER A 99 8.06 -3.70 -2.70
C SER A 99 8.68 -4.83 -1.90
N ASN A 100 8.17 -5.12 -0.70
CA ASN A 100 8.77 -6.14 0.16
C ASN A 100 8.40 -7.56 -0.26
N LEU A 101 7.12 -7.90 -0.32
CA LEU A 101 6.68 -9.29 -0.53
C LEU A 101 6.79 -9.71 -2.00
N LEU A 102 6.44 -8.83 -2.94
CA LEU A 102 6.36 -9.21 -4.34
C LEU A 102 7.71 -9.07 -5.06
N ILE A 103 8.42 -7.96 -4.85
CA ILE A 103 9.67 -7.63 -5.57
C ILE A 103 10.91 -8.08 -4.82
N ASN A 104 11.15 -7.54 -3.63
CA ASN A 104 12.41 -7.75 -2.90
C ASN A 104 12.46 -9.07 -2.13
N LYS A 105 11.33 -9.77 -2.01
CA LYS A 105 11.21 -11.03 -1.27
C LYS A 105 11.64 -10.88 0.20
N HIS A 106 11.18 -9.81 0.85
CA HIS A 106 11.39 -9.55 2.27
C HIS A 106 10.13 -9.87 3.09
N PRO A 107 10.24 -10.64 4.19
CA PRO A 107 9.15 -10.83 5.15
C PRO A 107 8.58 -9.53 5.72
N MET A 108 7.31 -9.54 6.09
CA MET A 108 6.63 -8.42 6.76
C MET A 108 5.74 -8.90 7.90
N ASP A 109 5.72 -8.14 8.99
CA ASP A 109 4.85 -8.39 10.14
C ASP A 109 3.56 -7.55 10.04
N PHE A 110 2.42 -8.20 10.20
CA PHE A 110 1.09 -7.59 10.21
C PHE A 110 0.45 -7.75 11.59
N TYR A 111 -0.27 -6.72 12.02
CA TYR A 111 -0.83 -6.65 13.36
C TYR A 111 -2.34 -6.47 13.30
N PHE A 112 -3.06 -7.28 14.06
CA PHE A 112 -4.51 -7.29 14.12
C PHE A 112 -4.98 -7.25 15.58
N LYS A 113 -6.15 -6.67 15.81
CA LYS A 113 -6.82 -6.65 17.13
C LYS A 113 -8.30 -6.98 17.00
N PRO A 114 -8.64 -8.23 16.66
CA PRO A 114 -10.01 -8.64 16.32
C PRO A 114 -10.96 -8.54 17.52
N ILE A 115 -12.24 -8.40 17.24
CA ILE A 115 -13.31 -8.49 18.25
C ILE A 115 -13.65 -9.98 18.46
N PRO A 116 -13.75 -10.46 19.72
CA PRO A 116 -14.23 -11.80 20.03
C PRO A 116 -15.55 -12.14 19.36
N GLY A 117 -15.62 -13.29 18.67
CA GLY A 117 -16.83 -13.69 17.93
C GLY A 117 -17.17 -12.78 16.74
N GLY A 118 -16.30 -11.84 16.38
CA GLY A 118 -16.54 -10.86 15.32
C GLY A 118 -16.43 -11.40 13.90
N PHE A 119 -15.97 -12.65 13.74
CA PHE A 119 -15.86 -13.31 12.44
C PHE A 119 -16.61 -14.64 12.42
N PRO A 120 -17.22 -15.00 11.28
CA PRO A 120 -17.71 -16.35 11.06
C PRO A 120 -16.62 -17.38 11.39
N ASP A 121 -17.01 -18.40 12.16
CA ASP A 121 -16.14 -19.50 12.59
C ASP A 121 -14.88 -19.08 13.37
N ASN A 122 -14.81 -17.84 13.88
CA ASN A 122 -13.61 -17.25 14.48
C ASN A 122 -12.37 -17.30 13.55
N ILE A 123 -12.57 -17.13 12.24
CA ILE A 123 -11.48 -17.15 11.25
C ILE A 123 -11.07 -15.72 10.89
N LEU A 124 -9.85 -15.35 11.25
CA LEU A 124 -9.20 -14.11 10.80
C LEU A 124 -8.47 -14.37 9.48
N ARG A 125 -8.81 -13.62 8.42
CA ARG A 125 -8.08 -13.61 7.15
C ARG A 125 -7.00 -12.54 7.20
N VAL A 126 -5.77 -12.91 6.89
CA VAL A 126 -4.58 -12.07 7.08
C VAL A 126 -3.84 -11.78 5.78
N SER A 127 -4.43 -12.12 4.62
CA SER A 127 -3.89 -11.70 3.32
C SER A 127 -3.83 -10.18 3.25
N PRO A 128 -2.67 -9.58 2.95
CA PRO A 128 -2.51 -8.14 3.03
C PRO A 128 -3.10 -7.42 1.80
N ASP A 129 -3.14 -8.07 0.64
CA ASP A 129 -3.73 -7.59 -0.62
C ASP A 129 -3.94 -8.77 -1.61
N ILE A 130 -4.35 -8.50 -2.85
CA ILE A 130 -4.54 -9.47 -3.95
C ILE A 130 -3.21 -9.77 -4.64
N LEU A 131 -2.29 -10.40 -3.91
CA LEU A 131 -1.05 -10.93 -4.47
C LEU A 131 -1.29 -12.20 -5.30
N PRO A 132 -0.39 -12.56 -6.24
CA PRO A 132 -0.52 -13.79 -7.01
C PRO A 132 -0.71 -15.02 -6.10
N PRO A 133 -1.65 -15.92 -6.40
CA PRO A 133 -1.87 -17.11 -5.58
C PRO A 133 -0.58 -17.91 -5.37
N GLY A 134 -0.29 -18.25 -4.11
CA GLY A 134 0.92 -18.99 -3.74
C GLY A 134 2.21 -18.18 -3.70
N SER A 135 2.17 -16.85 -3.89
CA SER A 135 3.40 -16.02 -3.80
C SER A 135 3.84 -15.68 -2.38
N ILE A 136 2.95 -15.88 -1.41
CA ILE A 136 3.18 -15.59 0.01
C ILE A 136 2.47 -16.61 0.89
N LYS A 137 2.94 -16.76 2.14
CA LYS A 137 2.30 -17.58 3.17
C LYS A 137 2.56 -17.02 4.58
N ILE A 138 1.86 -17.54 5.58
CA ILE A 138 2.19 -17.27 6.98
C ILE A 138 3.48 -18.02 7.34
N GLY A 139 4.50 -17.27 7.77
CA GLY A 139 5.73 -17.84 8.33
C GLY A 139 5.66 -18.04 9.84
N LYS A 140 5.06 -17.09 10.55
CA LYS A 140 4.91 -17.13 12.02
C LYS A 140 3.61 -16.43 12.44
N CYS A 141 2.99 -16.91 13.52
CA CYS A 141 1.90 -16.22 14.19
C CYS A 141 2.18 -16.14 15.69
N GLU A 142 1.85 -15.01 16.30
CA GLU A 142 1.87 -14.79 17.74
C GLU A 142 0.50 -14.26 18.18
N ILE A 143 0.03 -14.70 19.35
CA ILE A 143 -1.14 -14.16 20.03
C ILE A 143 -0.71 -13.64 21.40
N ASP A 144 -0.93 -12.35 21.65
CA ASP A 144 -0.52 -11.64 22.86
C ASP A 144 0.98 -11.79 23.20
N GLY A 145 1.82 -11.98 22.18
CA GLY A 145 3.28 -12.12 22.28
C GLY A 145 3.78 -13.56 22.38
N GLU A 146 2.87 -14.54 22.48
CA GLU A 146 3.20 -15.96 22.56
C GLU A 146 3.05 -16.64 21.20
N ASP A 147 3.92 -17.60 20.89
CA ASP A 147 3.87 -18.38 19.65
C ASP A 147 2.52 -19.11 19.51
N TYR A 148 1.91 -19.02 18.32
CA TYR A 148 0.60 -19.58 18.04
C TYR A 148 0.60 -20.38 16.75
N THR A 149 -0.03 -21.57 16.75
CA THR A 149 0.10 -22.54 15.65
C THR A 149 -1.21 -22.91 14.96
N ASN A 150 -2.36 -22.45 15.46
CA ASN A 150 -3.67 -22.76 14.85
C ASN A 150 -3.98 -21.80 13.68
N PHE A 151 -3.20 -21.94 12.62
CA PHE A 151 -3.34 -21.17 11.39
C PHE A 151 -3.12 -22.08 10.17
N ASP A 152 -3.69 -21.70 9.03
CA ASP A 152 -3.43 -22.32 7.73
C ASP A 152 -2.54 -21.37 6.94
N ALA A 153 -1.28 -21.77 6.77
CA ALA A 153 -0.23 -20.92 6.22
C ALA A 153 -0.48 -20.50 4.77
N GLU A 154 -0.94 -21.46 3.95
CA GLU A 154 -1.16 -21.28 2.52
C GLU A 154 -2.47 -20.53 2.24
N LYS A 155 -3.50 -20.75 3.08
CA LYS A 155 -4.76 -20.01 2.96
C LYS A 155 -4.74 -18.63 3.62
N LEU A 156 -3.65 -18.25 4.28
CA LEU A 156 -3.50 -16.97 4.98
C LEU A 156 -4.64 -16.72 5.97
N ILE A 157 -4.94 -17.73 6.80
CA ILE A 157 -5.97 -17.63 7.84
C ILE A 157 -5.45 -18.07 9.20
N VAL A 158 -5.90 -17.39 10.25
CA VAL A 158 -5.66 -17.73 11.65
C VAL A 158 -7.00 -18.07 12.31
N LYS A 159 -7.11 -19.26 12.90
CA LYS A 159 -8.26 -19.64 13.72
C LYS A 159 -8.06 -19.01 15.10
N LEU A 160 -8.85 -18.01 15.45
CA LEU A 160 -8.72 -17.30 16.71
C LEU A 160 -9.07 -18.22 17.90
N PRO A 161 -8.41 -18.06 19.05
CA PRO A 161 -8.79 -18.76 20.27
C PRO A 161 -10.21 -18.35 20.69
N ASP A 162 -10.92 -19.26 21.32
CA ASP A 162 -12.21 -18.95 21.92
C ASP A 162 -11.99 -18.21 23.24
N THR A 163 -12.22 -16.90 23.22
CA THR A 163 -12.01 -15.99 24.35
C THR A 163 -13.07 -14.91 24.35
N LYS A 164 -13.31 -14.32 25.53
CA LYS A 164 -14.21 -13.17 25.71
C LYS A 164 -13.48 -11.82 25.57
N GLU A 165 -12.14 -11.83 25.56
CA GLU A 165 -11.30 -10.65 25.52
C GLU A 165 -10.63 -10.46 24.15
N ARG A 166 -10.35 -9.22 23.76
CA ARG A 166 -9.62 -8.94 22.52
C ARG A 166 -8.17 -9.39 22.67
N VAL A 167 -7.69 -10.14 21.68
CA VAL A 167 -6.29 -10.55 21.58
C VAL A 167 -5.53 -9.68 20.58
N LYS A 168 -4.22 -9.54 20.77
CA LYS A 168 -3.31 -8.97 19.76
C LYS A 168 -2.76 -10.11 18.91
N VAL A 169 -3.02 -10.08 17.61
CA VAL A 169 -2.48 -11.07 16.69
C VAL A 169 -1.37 -10.40 15.89
N LYS A 170 -0.17 -10.99 15.90
CA LYS A 170 0.92 -10.63 15.02
C LYS A 170 1.16 -11.79 14.05
N VAL A 171 1.15 -11.51 12.75
CA VAL A 171 1.42 -12.51 11.72
C VAL A 171 2.58 -12.05 10.87
N GLN A 172 3.63 -12.87 10.80
CA GLN A 172 4.69 -12.69 9.82
C GLN A 172 4.27 -13.36 8.52
N ILE A 173 4.18 -12.57 7.46
CA ILE A 173 3.99 -13.05 6.10
C ILE A 173 5.37 -13.12 5.43
N ILE A 174 5.64 -14.26 4.80
CA ILE A 174 6.88 -14.51 4.07
C ILE A 174 6.57 -14.76 2.59
N PRO A 175 7.45 -14.33 1.67
CA PRO A 175 7.38 -14.74 0.27
C PRO A 175 7.68 -16.25 0.12
N VAL A 176 7.14 -16.85 -0.93
CA VAL A 176 7.40 -18.24 -1.35
C VAL A 176 8.36 -18.29 -2.53
#